data_AF-A0A853ZTS8-F1
#
_entry.id   AF-A0A853ZTS8-F1
#
_cell.length_a   1.000
_cell.length_b   1.000
_cell.length_c   1.000
_cell.angle_alpha   90.00
_cell.angle_beta   90.00
_cell.angle_gamma   90.00
#
_symmetry.space_group_name_H-M   'P 1'
#
loop_
_entity.id
_entity.type
_entity.pdbx_description
1 polymer ?
#
loop_
_entity_poly.entity_id
_entity_poly.type
_entity_poly.pdbx_seq_one_letter_code
_entity_poly.pdbx_strand_id
1 'polypeptide(L)'
;MNVQSNPEKSAATRLAAQQFARLHLKQSFTDTAHWRDLAAVAGIRLPLWYQPATAGGVRRYALGLGLTLEQITDATGCKSFRTYAEMNPTWPLWAVVGLLLELKQSLSA
;
A
#
# COMPACT_ATOMS: atom_id res chain seq x y z
N MET A 1 9.97 -24.14 -19.17
CA MET A 1 9.48 -24.57 -17.84
C MET A 1 8.10 -23.95 -17.63
N ASN A 2 7.03 -24.74 -17.73
CA ASN A 2 5.66 -24.25 -17.61
C ASN A 2 5.22 -24.43 -16.14
N VAL A 3 5.23 -23.36 -15.35
CA VAL A 3 4.76 -23.40 -13.96
C VAL A 3 3.23 -23.45 -13.99
N GLN A 4 2.66 -24.65 -13.98
CA GLN A 4 1.22 -24.83 -13.79
C GLN A 4 0.83 -24.25 -12.43
N SER A 5 0.07 -23.15 -12.43
CA SER A 5 -0.46 -22.53 -11.22
C SER A 5 -1.60 -23.41 -10.70
N ASN A 6 -1.42 -24.08 -9.55
CA ASN A 6 -2.49 -24.85 -8.93
C ASN A 6 -3.49 -23.88 -8.25
N PRO A 7 -4.76 -23.81 -8.72
CA PRO A 7 -5.75 -22.86 -8.21
C PRO A 7 -6.11 -23.07 -6.73
N GLU A 8 -6.08 -24.29 -6.22
CA GLU A 8 -6.43 -24.60 -4.83
C GLU A 8 -5.40 -24.03 -3.84
N LYS A 9 -4.11 -24.17 -4.17
CA LYS A 9 -3.02 -23.57 -3.39
C LYS A 9 -3.15 -22.05 -3.34
N SER A 10 -3.52 -21.43 -4.47
CA SER A 10 -3.70 -19.97 -4.54
C SER A 10 -4.88 -19.48 -3.68
N ALA A 11 -5.98 -20.25 -3.62
CA ALA A 11 -7.13 -19.94 -2.78
C ALA A 11 -6.78 -20.07 -1.29
N ALA A 12 -6.07 -21.13 -0.90
CA ALA A 12 -5.61 -21.32 0.47
C ALA A 12 -4.68 -20.19 0.93
N THR A 13 -3.70 -19.78 0.10
CA THR A 13 -2.82 -18.64 0.40
C THR A 13 -3.60 -17.34 0.57
N ARG A 14 -4.61 -17.10 -0.27
CA ARG A 14 -5.47 -15.91 -0.15
C ARG A 14 -6.25 -15.92 1.16
N LEU A 15 -6.85 -17.05 1.54
CA LEU A 15 -7.59 -17.18 2.80
C LEU A 15 -6.67 -16.95 4.00
N ALA A 16 -5.47 -17.52 3.99
CA ALA A 16 -4.47 -17.29 5.04
C ALA A 16 -4.08 -15.81 5.15
N ALA A 17 -3.86 -15.12 4.01
CA ALA A 17 -3.56 -13.69 4.01
C ALA A 17 -4.73 -12.84 4.54
N GLN A 18 -5.97 -13.18 4.19
CA GLN A 18 -7.16 -12.52 4.72
C GLN A 18 -7.34 -12.75 6.23
N GLN A 19 -7.06 -13.96 6.71
CA GLN A 19 -7.11 -14.27 8.13
C GLN A 19 -6.04 -13.49 8.90
N PHE A 20 -4.79 -13.48 8.40
CA PHE A 20 -3.73 -12.66 8.96
C PHE A 20 -4.15 -11.19 9.04
N ALA A 21 -4.70 -10.64 7.96
CA ALA A 21 -5.14 -9.25 7.92
C ALA A 21 -6.23 -8.92 8.93
N ARG A 22 -7.19 -9.83 9.16
CA ARG A 22 -8.24 -9.66 10.19
C ARG A 22 -7.66 -9.61 11.61
N LEU A 23 -6.59 -10.36 11.85
CA LEU A 23 -5.98 -10.49 13.18
C LEU A 23 -4.91 -9.43 13.46
N HIS A 24 -4.21 -8.94 12.43
CA HIS A 24 -2.99 -8.15 12.62
C HIS A 24 -3.00 -6.78 11.94
N LEU A 25 -3.90 -6.54 10.98
CA LEU A 25 -3.93 -5.28 10.24
C LEU A 25 -5.12 -4.41 10.66
N LYS A 26 -4.87 -3.11 10.80
CA LYS A 26 -5.93 -2.12 11.01
C LYS A 26 -6.81 -2.04 9.77
N GLN A 27 -8.12 -2.18 9.93
CA GLN A 27 -9.07 -2.21 8.81
C GLN A 27 -9.93 -0.96 8.67
N SER A 28 -10.00 -0.12 9.72
CA SER A 28 -10.85 1.08 9.74
C SER A 28 -10.00 2.32 9.89
N PHE A 29 -10.21 3.27 8.98
CA PHE A 29 -9.54 4.58 8.94
C PHE A 29 -10.57 5.66 8.63
N THR A 30 -10.46 6.80 9.30
CA THR A 30 -11.31 7.98 9.08
C THR A 30 -11.18 8.51 7.66
N ASP A 31 -9.98 8.45 7.09
CA ASP A 31 -9.62 9.06 5.81
C ASP A 31 -9.91 8.15 4.60
N THR A 32 -10.58 7.01 4.83
CA THR A 32 -10.84 6.00 3.79
C THR A 32 -11.58 6.59 2.57
N ALA A 33 -12.55 7.49 2.79
CA ALA A 33 -13.27 8.13 1.69
C ALA A 33 -12.35 9.05 0.88
N HIS A 34 -11.58 9.89 1.57
CA HIS A 34 -10.63 10.80 0.95
C HIS A 34 -9.59 10.06 0.09
N TRP A 35 -8.98 8.99 0.61
CA TRP A 35 -8.01 8.21 -0.16
C TRP A 35 -8.59 7.52 -1.40
N ARG A 36 -9.88 7.15 -1.37
CA ARG A 36 -10.56 6.60 -2.54
C ARG A 36 -10.76 7.66 -3.62
N ASP A 37 -11.11 8.87 -3.23
CA ASP A 37 -11.26 9.99 -4.16
C ASP A 37 -9.92 10.34 -4.81
N LEU A 38 -8.84 10.42 -4.02
CA LEU A 38 -7.50 10.65 -4.55
C LEU A 38 -7.05 9.54 -5.49
N ALA A 39 -7.32 8.27 -5.15
CA ALA A 39 -7.00 7.14 -6.02
C ALA A 39 -7.75 7.21 -7.35
N ALA A 40 -9.02 7.63 -7.33
CA ALA A 40 -9.83 7.82 -8.53
C ALA A 40 -9.28 8.94 -9.41
N VAL A 41 -8.90 10.09 -8.81
CA VAL A 41 -8.24 11.20 -9.53
C VAL A 41 -6.91 10.76 -10.13
N ALA A 42 -6.12 9.96 -9.40
CA ALA A 42 -4.86 9.41 -9.88
C ALA A 42 -5.03 8.25 -10.88
N GLY A 43 -6.26 7.81 -11.16
CA GLY A 43 -6.56 6.72 -12.09
C GLY A 43 -6.06 5.34 -11.63
N ILE A 44 -5.85 5.14 -10.32
CA ILE A 44 -5.37 3.86 -9.77
C ILE A 44 -6.42 3.15 -8.93
N ARG A 45 -6.30 1.83 -8.85
CA ARG A 45 -7.02 1.04 -7.85
C ARG A 45 -6.16 0.88 -6.60
N LEU A 46 -6.76 1.13 -5.44
CA LEU A 46 -6.11 0.86 -4.17
C LEU A 46 -5.78 -0.63 -4.01
N PRO A 47 -4.69 -0.96 -3.31
CA PRO A 47 -4.33 -2.33 -2.94
C PRO A 47 -5.46 -3.10 -2.26
N LEU A 48 -5.34 -4.43 -2.23
CA LEU A 48 -6.32 -5.28 -1.56
C LEU A 48 -6.25 -5.07 -0.05
N TRP A 49 -7.41 -5.07 0.61
CA TRP A 49 -7.54 -4.78 2.06
C TRP A 49 -6.65 -5.66 2.95
N TYR A 50 -6.37 -6.89 2.49
CA TYR A 50 -5.63 -7.89 3.25
C TYR A 50 -4.11 -7.90 2.97
N GLN A 51 -3.61 -7.02 2.09
CA GLN A 51 -2.19 -6.97 1.78
C GLN A 51 -1.46 -6.16 2.86
N PRO A 52 -0.45 -6.73 3.54
CA PRO A 52 0.40 -5.95 4.44
C PRO A 52 1.27 -4.98 3.64
N ALA A 53 1.60 -3.84 4.26
CA ALA A 53 2.59 -2.93 3.70
C ALA A 53 3.97 -3.60 3.68
N THR A 54 4.61 -3.62 2.51
CA THR A 54 5.98 -4.13 2.33
C THR A 54 6.77 -3.14 1.52
N ALA A 55 8.11 -3.15 1.65
CA ALA A 55 8.98 -2.27 0.89
C ALA A 55 8.71 -2.34 -0.63
N GLY A 56 8.51 -3.55 -1.16
CA GLY A 56 8.21 -3.76 -2.58
C GLY A 56 6.83 -3.23 -3.00
N GLY A 57 5.81 -3.41 -2.16
CA GLY A 57 4.48 -2.86 -2.38
C GLY A 57 4.49 -1.34 -2.39
N VAL A 58 5.07 -0.73 -1.35
CA VAL A 58 5.20 0.74 -1.23
C VAL A 58 5.97 1.30 -2.41
N ARG A 59 7.14 0.73 -2.74
CA ARG A 59 7.95 1.17 -3.89
C ARG A 59 7.17 1.16 -5.20
N ARG A 60 6.41 0.09 -5.46
CA ARG A 60 5.62 -0.03 -6.69
C ARG A 60 4.62 1.11 -6.83
N TYR A 61 3.87 1.41 -5.77
CA TYR A 61 2.86 2.46 -5.81
C TYR A 61 3.46 3.86 -5.78
N ALA A 62 4.50 4.10 -4.98
CA ALA A 62 5.21 5.38 -4.97
C ALA A 62 5.72 5.75 -6.37
N LEU A 63 6.45 4.84 -7.01
CA LEU A 63 6.96 5.07 -8.37
C LEU A 63 5.83 5.17 -9.40
N GLY A 64 4.76 4.39 -9.25
CA GLY A 64 3.58 4.47 -10.12
C GLY A 64 2.84 5.82 -10.02
N LEU A 65 2.92 6.48 -8.85
CA LEU A 65 2.40 7.84 -8.63
C LEU A 65 3.40 8.95 -9.04
N GLY A 66 4.58 8.57 -9.53
CA GLY A 66 5.65 9.49 -9.87
C GLY A 66 6.27 10.18 -8.65
N LEU A 67 6.26 9.52 -7.48
CA LEU A 67 6.97 9.96 -6.29
C LEU A 67 8.35 9.32 -6.24
N THR A 68 9.37 10.14 -5.97
CA THR A 68 10.74 9.65 -5.75
C THR A 68 10.98 9.32 -4.28
N LEU A 69 12.05 8.57 -3.99
CA LEU A 69 12.42 8.26 -2.61
C LEU A 69 12.85 9.54 -1.87
N GLU A 70 13.47 10.49 -2.56
CA GLU A 70 13.89 11.78 -2.03
C GLU A 70 12.67 12.57 -1.55
N GLN A 71 11.62 12.70 -2.38
CA GLN A 71 10.38 13.38 -1.99
C GLN A 71 9.71 12.75 -0.76
N ILE A 72 9.73 11.42 -0.67
CA ILE A 72 9.23 10.70 0.51
C ILE A 72 10.13 10.96 1.72
N THR A 73 11.45 10.94 1.53
CA THR A 73 12.43 11.20 2.60
C THR A 73 12.27 12.60 3.16
N ASP A 74 12.07 13.60 2.30
CA ASP A 74 11.89 15.00 2.69
C ASP A 74 10.60 15.18 3.52
N ALA A 75 9.52 14.51 3.12
CA ALA A 75 8.23 14.62 3.81
C ALA A 75 8.14 13.80 5.12
N THR A 76 8.91 12.72 5.25
CA THR A 76 8.67 11.70 6.30
C THR A 76 9.91 11.35 7.12
N GLY A 77 11.10 11.76 6.67
CA GLY A 77 12.39 11.32 7.21
C GLY A 77 12.79 9.89 6.84
N CYS A 78 11.94 9.13 6.13
CA CYS A 78 12.21 7.74 5.79
C CYS A 78 13.17 7.59 4.62
N LYS A 79 14.37 7.09 4.90
CA LYS A 79 15.45 6.90 3.91
C LYS A 79 15.28 5.68 3.00
N SER A 80 14.19 4.94 3.15
CA SER A 80 13.88 3.77 2.32
C SER A 80 12.39 3.46 2.32
N PHE A 81 11.92 2.76 1.28
CA PHE A 81 10.55 2.23 1.25
C PHE A 81 10.28 1.20 2.35
N ARG A 82 11.34 0.53 2.85
CA ARG A 82 11.24 -0.41 3.96
C ARG A 82 10.92 0.34 5.26
N THR A 83 11.73 1.35 5.60
CA THR A 83 11.52 2.14 6.81
C THR A 83 10.17 2.86 6.77
N TYR A 84 9.73 3.32 5.60
CA TYR A 84 8.40 3.92 5.45
C TYR A 84 7.27 2.92 5.72
N ALA A 85 7.36 1.69 5.20
CA ALA A 85 6.39 0.63 5.51
C ALA A 85 6.41 0.25 7.00
N GLU A 86 7.60 0.22 7.61
CA GLU A 86 7.82 -0.13 9.01
C GLU A 86 7.40 0.98 9.99
N MET A 87 7.15 2.22 9.56
CA MET A 87 6.57 3.27 10.42
C MET A 87 5.20 2.86 10.97
N ASN A 88 4.44 2.11 10.17
CA ASN A 88 3.09 1.69 10.48
C ASN A 88 2.93 0.20 10.19
N PRO A 89 3.55 -0.68 10.99
CA PRO A 89 3.70 -2.10 10.65
C PRO A 89 2.37 -2.86 10.64
N THR A 90 1.35 -2.34 11.31
CA THR A 90 -0.02 -2.90 11.34
C THR A 90 -0.92 -2.29 10.27
N TRP A 91 -0.42 -1.37 9.44
CA TRP A 91 -1.25 -0.77 8.40
C TRP A 91 -1.23 -1.63 7.14
N PRO A 92 -2.41 -1.87 6.53
CA PRO A 92 -2.47 -2.52 5.25
C PRO A 92 -1.91 -1.61 4.16
N LEU A 93 -1.43 -2.20 3.08
CA LEU A 93 -0.78 -1.48 1.99
C LEU A 93 -1.68 -0.39 1.40
N TRP A 94 -3.00 -0.58 1.35
CA TRP A 94 -3.92 0.41 0.80
C TRP A 94 -3.95 1.71 1.61
N ALA A 95 -3.82 1.64 2.94
CA ALA A 95 -3.79 2.82 3.79
C ALA A 95 -2.45 3.56 3.62
N VAL A 96 -1.34 2.81 3.52
CA VAL A 96 -0.02 3.40 3.22
C VAL A 96 0.01 4.06 1.84
N VAL A 97 -0.68 3.48 0.85
CA VAL A 97 -0.87 4.12 -0.47
C VAL A 97 -1.75 5.37 -0.37
N GLY A 98 -2.72 5.41 0.55
CA GLY A 98 -3.49 6.62 0.88
C GLY A 98 -2.58 7.80 1.28
N LEU A 99 -1.61 7.56 2.17
CA LEU A 99 -0.63 8.58 2.55
C LEU A 99 0.26 9.02 1.38
N LEU A 100 0.64 8.09 0.49
CA LEU A 100 1.39 8.45 -0.72
C LEU A 100 0.55 9.33 -1.67
N LEU A 101 -0.76 9.08 -1.76
CA LEU A 101 -1.67 9.90 -2.55
C LEU A 101 -1.79 11.32 -1.99
N GLU A 102 -1.91 11.46 -0.67
CA GLU A 102 -1.91 12.76 0.01
C GLU A 102 -0.60 13.52 -0.23
N LEU A 103 0.55 12.84 -0.11
CA LEU A 103 1.85 13.42 -0.42
C LEU A 103 1.93 13.87 -1.89
N LYS A 104 1.41 13.06 -2.82
CA LYS A 104 1.39 13.43 -4.23
C LYS A 104 0.53 14.68 -4.46
N GLN A 105 -0.61 14.77 -3.79
CA GLN A 105 -1.48 15.93 -3.87
C GLN A 105 -0.79 17.19 -3.31
N SER A 106 -0.14 17.10 -2.15
CA SER A 106 0.53 18.25 -1.53
C SER A 106 1.71 18.79 -2.35
N LEU A 107 2.41 17.92 -3.09
CA LEU A 107 3.48 18.31 -4.00
C LEU A 107 3.00 18.88 -5.34
N SER A 108 1.70 18.76 -5.64
CA SER A 108 1.09 19.26 -6.88
C SER A 108 0.25 20.54 -6.67
N ALA A 109 0.11 20.98 -5.42
CA ALA A 109 -0.57 22.21 -5.01
C ALA A 109 0.41 23.38 -4.96
#